data_AF-A0A925CDS8-F1
#
_entry.id   AF-A0A925CDS8-F1
#
_cell.length_a   1.000
_cell.length_b   1.000
_cell.length_c   1.000
_cell.angle_alpha   90.00
_cell.angle_beta   90.00
_cell.angle_gamma   90.00
#
_symmetry.space_group_name_H-M   'P 1'
#
loop_
_entity.id
_entity.type
_entity.pdbx_description
1 polymer ?
#
loop_
_entity_poly.entity_id
_entity_poly.type
_entity_poly.pdbx_seq_one_letter_code
_entity_poly.pdbx_strand_id
1 'polypeptide(L)'
;MSRRVSDLRSRSGRAQRGTVYLLVLGVSAIITITGLSALAAARVKSRMASRARDWAESGVLAVTAAEFAAHSLATDGSWRKVRGSGTAYPVGAIGRGAASFIVDDADGSLTDDYFDTVRVLGVGTVGEATRSYSFEAVPASKTALEVFRCAVHSAASLISNGTVTVDGGPLSSNGTITVGLLGTLRGNVEAAAFTNLGTHKGTAEVPWPAKQMPTAGVFTLYSDMATVIPWGVITGGAIQNVLFATPDGSGNGVFSITVPSGSRLLIRDCRLRATLVVSLGAGSDLVLEDEVLWEPPRPDFPILIVKGTGANDIDLNCSGAVLSEVVENLNFNPAGVPYAGGIDADKLDNYPNELRGVIHILGVGASTVVRGSTRVVGALISDGPVTVDTRATLSSDETLLKFPLLGYTDASPGTMQPVAGTWTWDEAP
;
A
#
# COMPACT_ATOMS: atom_id res chain seq x y z
N MET A 1 -61.03 114.78 23.40
CA MET A 1 -60.92 113.45 22.73
C MET A 1 -59.75 112.71 23.37
N SER A 2 -60.02 111.84 24.35
CA SER A 2 -60.05 110.37 24.18
C SER A 2 -58.65 109.73 24.08
N ARG A 3 -58.13 109.22 25.21
CA ARG A 3 -58.00 107.77 25.48
C ARG A 3 -57.35 107.51 26.84
N ARG A 4 -58.03 106.70 27.65
CA ARG A 4 -57.52 106.02 28.85
C ARG A 4 -56.40 105.07 28.46
N VAL A 5 -55.32 105.02 29.24
CA VAL A 5 -54.50 103.82 29.41
C VAL A 5 -54.23 103.66 30.90
N SER A 6 -54.72 102.54 31.42
CA SER A 6 -54.56 102.04 32.78
C SER A 6 -53.30 101.19 32.87
N ASP A 7 -52.28 101.68 33.57
CA ASP A 7 -51.07 100.90 33.89
C ASP A 7 -51.25 100.16 35.21
N LEU A 8 -51.44 98.84 35.10
CA LEU A 8 -51.45 97.89 36.20
C LEU A 8 -50.02 97.44 36.51
N ARG A 9 -49.63 97.66 37.77
CA ARG A 9 -48.41 97.14 38.40
C ARG A 9 -48.31 95.61 38.26
N SER A 10 -47.27 95.14 37.59
CA SER A 10 -46.83 93.74 37.56
C SER A 10 -45.83 93.46 38.69
N ARG A 11 -46.10 92.40 39.46
CA ARG A 11 -45.30 91.91 40.60
C ARG A 11 -44.06 91.15 40.15
N SER A 12 -43.00 91.32 40.93
CA SER A 12 -41.78 90.49 40.94
C SER A 12 -42.07 89.00 41.12
N GLY A 13 -41.60 88.16 40.18
CA GLY A 13 -41.53 86.70 40.31
C GLY A 13 -40.09 86.21 40.17
N ARG A 14 -39.48 85.83 41.31
CA ARG A 14 -38.22 85.07 41.38
C ARG A 14 -38.41 83.69 40.72
N ALA A 15 -37.81 83.43 39.56
CA ALA A 15 -37.78 82.09 38.97
C ALA A 15 -36.61 81.90 37.97
N GLN A 16 -35.36 81.80 38.45
CA GLN A 16 -34.21 81.45 37.59
C GLN A 16 -33.11 80.65 38.33
N ARG A 17 -33.47 79.53 39.00
CA ARG A 17 -32.47 78.58 39.54
C ARG A 17 -32.71 77.11 39.15
N GLY A 18 -33.86 76.75 38.58
CA GLY A 18 -34.18 75.38 38.17
C GLY A 18 -33.57 74.95 36.82
N THR A 19 -33.36 75.88 35.88
CA THR A 19 -32.85 75.58 34.54
C THR A 19 -31.39 75.16 34.51
N VAL A 20 -30.55 75.72 35.39
CA VAL A 20 -29.13 75.32 35.51
C VAL A 20 -29.00 73.90 36.05
N TYR A 21 -29.84 73.49 37.01
CA TYR A 21 -29.85 72.12 37.52
C TYR A 21 -30.24 71.10 36.46
N LEU A 22 -31.26 71.41 35.64
CA LEU A 22 -31.67 70.53 34.54
C LEU A 22 -30.60 70.43 33.45
N LEU A 23 -29.88 71.51 33.17
CA LEU A 23 -28.78 71.50 32.20
C LEU A 23 -27.58 70.68 32.72
N VAL A 24 -27.17 70.89 33.98
CA VAL A 24 -26.09 70.10 34.60
C VAL A 24 -26.47 68.63 34.70
N LEU A 25 -27.72 68.32 35.08
CA LEU A 25 -28.21 66.95 35.19
C LEU A 25 -28.29 66.29 33.81
N GLY A 26 -28.79 66.98 32.79
CA GLY A 26 -28.80 66.52 31.40
C GLY A 26 -27.40 66.26 30.84
N VAL A 27 -26.45 67.18 31.06
CA VAL A 27 -25.05 67.01 30.65
C VAL A 27 -24.41 65.84 31.40
N SER A 28 -24.65 65.69 32.70
CA SER A 28 -24.11 64.57 33.48
C SER A 28 -24.66 63.21 32.99
N ALA A 29 -25.94 63.13 32.64
CA ALA A 29 -26.55 61.92 32.06
C ALA A 29 -25.96 61.59 30.67
N ILE A 30 -25.70 62.59 29.82
CA ILE A 30 -25.07 62.37 28.52
C ILE A 30 -23.63 61.86 28.70
N ILE A 31 -22.87 62.42 29.64
CA ILE A 31 -21.50 61.99 29.93
C ILE A 31 -21.49 60.54 30.47
N THR A 32 -22.40 60.19 31.38
CA THR A 32 -22.48 58.81 31.90
C THR A 32 -22.87 57.80 30.83
N ILE A 33 -23.84 58.12 29.97
CA ILE A 33 -24.21 57.25 28.84
C ILE A 33 -23.02 57.09 27.88
N THR A 34 -22.32 58.17 27.56
CA THR A 34 -21.14 58.12 26.68
C THR A 34 -20.02 57.27 27.28
N GLY A 35 -19.77 57.42 28.59
CA GLY A 35 -18.80 56.60 29.32
C GLY A 35 -19.16 55.11 29.36
N LEU A 36 -20.43 54.78 29.59
CA LEU A 36 -20.93 53.41 29.58
C LEU A 36 -20.87 52.78 28.18
N SER A 37 -21.22 53.55 27.14
CA SER A 37 -21.09 53.11 25.74
C SER A 37 -19.63 52.84 25.35
N ALA A 38 -18.70 53.72 25.76
CA ALA A 38 -17.27 53.52 25.52
C ALA A 38 -16.73 52.26 26.21
N LEU A 39 -17.15 52.00 27.46
CA LEU A 39 -16.77 50.80 28.20
C LEU A 39 -17.34 49.52 27.57
N ALA A 40 -18.61 49.55 27.14
CA ALA A 40 -19.23 48.44 26.42
C ALA A 40 -18.49 48.14 25.11
N ALA A 41 -18.15 49.17 24.33
CA ALA A 41 -17.37 49.03 23.11
C ALA A 41 -15.96 48.47 23.38
N ALA A 42 -15.28 48.91 24.45
CA ALA A 42 -13.98 48.37 24.85
C ALA A 42 -14.04 46.88 25.19
N ARG A 43 -15.10 46.44 25.91
CA ARG A 43 -15.32 45.01 26.22
C ARG A 43 -15.61 44.16 24.99
N VAL A 44 -16.34 44.69 24.01
CA VAL A 44 -16.58 44.00 22.74
C VAL A 44 -15.28 43.89 21.94
N LYS A 45 -14.52 44.99 21.81
CA LYS A 45 -13.21 44.98 21.13
C LYS A 45 -12.22 44.03 21.79
N SER A 46 -12.15 43.98 23.12
CA SER A 46 -11.29 43.03 23.83
C SER A 46 -11.66 41.58 23.58
N ARG A 47 -12.96 41.26 23.51
CA ARG A 47 -13.45 39.90 23.20
C ARG A 47 -13.17 39.53 21.75
N MET A 48 -13.38 40.44 20.81
CA MET A 48 -13.03 40.24 19.40
C MET A 48 -11.53 40.01 19.22
N ALA A 49 -10.68 40.81 19.90
CA ALA A 49 -9.23 40.64 19.87
C ALA A 49 -8.78 39.32 20.50
N SER A 50 -9.44 38.86 21.57
CA SER A 50 -9.17 37.53 22.12
C SER A 50 -9.51 36.43 21.12
N ARG A 51 -10.72 36.45 20.56
CA ARG A 51 -11.17 35.46 19.57
C ARG A 51 -10.28 35.43 18.32
N ALA A 52 -9.83 36.58 17.85
CA ALA A 52 -8.89 36.66 16.73
C ALA A 52 -7.53 36.02 17.06
N ARG A 53 -7.02 36.21 18.28
CA ARG A 53 -5.79 35.55 18.74
C ARG A 53 -5.99 34.05 18.89
N ASP A 54 -7.08 33.63 19.50
CA ASP A 54 -7.39 32.22 19.72
C ASP A 54 -7.59 31.48 18.38
N TRP A 55 -8.20 32.13 17.38
CA TRP A 55 -8.31 31.63 16.01
C TRP A 55 -6.95 31.46 15.30
N ALA A 56 -6.07 32.45 15.43
CA ALA A 56 -4.74 32.38 14.85
C ALA A 56 -3.88 31.28 15.51
N GLU A 57 -3.91 31.20 16.84
CA GLU A 57 -3.13 30.22 17.61
C GLU A 57 -3.64 28.78 17.38
N SER A 58 -4.96 28.56 17.36
CA SER A 58 -5.54 27.26 16.99
C SER A 58 -5.16 26.84 15.57
N GLY A 59 -5.04 27.79 14.63
CA GLY A 59 -4.56 27.51 13.28
C GLY A 59 -3.12 26.99 13.25
N VAL A 60 -2.21 27.63 13.99
CA VAL A 60 -0.82 27.16 14.11
C VAL A 60 -0.77 25.77 14.75
N LEU A 61 -1.55 25.54 15.82
CA LEU A 61 -1.62 24.23 16.47
C LEU A 61 -2.13 23.12 15.54
N ALA A 62 -3.12 23.42 14.68
CA ALA A 62 -3.65 22.47 13.70
C ALA A 62 -2.58 22.05 12.68
N VAL A 63 -1.80 23.00 12.16
CA VAL A 63 -0.68 22.73 11.25
C VAL A 63 0.40 21.90 11.95
N THR A 64 0.79 22.29 13.17
CA THR A 64 1.76 21.53 13.97
C THR A 64 1.28 20.11 14.25
N ALA A 65 -0.01 19.91 14.52
CA ALA A 65 -0.58 18.59 14.71
C ALA A 65 -0.51 17.74 13.44
N ALA A 66 -0.80 18.33 12.27
CA ALA A 66 -0.68 17.66 10.98
C ALA A 66 0.76 17.28 10.65
N GLU A 67 1.72 18.17 10.88
CA GLU A 67 3.15 17.89 10.70
C GLU A 67 3.66 16.81 11.66
N PHE A 68 3.23 16.85 12.92
CA PHE A 68 3.53 15.82 13.90
C PHE A 68 2.96 14.46 13.47
N ALA A 69 1.72 14.44 12.97
CA ALA A 69 1.10 13.25 12.44
C ALA A 69 1.90 12.69 11.26
N ALA A 70 2.27 13.53 10.28
CA ALA A 70 3.11 13.14 9.14
C ALA A 70 4.42 12.50 9.60
N HIS A 71 5.14 13.12 10.55
CA HIS A 71 6.37 12.56 11.09
C HIS A 71 6.15 11.23 11.81
N SER A 72 5.09 11.14 12.60
CA SER A 72 4.77 9.93 13.35
C SER A 72 4.39 8.78 12.43
N LEU A 73 3.58 9.02 11.39
CA LEU A 73 3.21 8.00 10.40
C LEU A 73 4.40 7.57 9.53
N ALA A 74 5.38 8.45 9.33
CA ALA A 74 6.60 8.13 8.59
C ALA A 74 7.61 7.29 9.40
N THR A 75 7.55 7.33 10.73
CA THR A 75 8.57 6.73 11.62
C THR A 75 8.08 5.52 12.42
N ASP A 76 6.79 5.42 12.72
CA ASP A 76 6.20 4.31 13.48
C ASP A 76 5.53 3.29 12.55
N GLY A 77 6.25 2.25 12.12
CA GLY A 77 5.69 1.19 11.27
C GLY A 77 4.52 0.40 11.87
N SER A 78 4.20 0.60 13.16
CA SER A 78 3.09 -0.06 13.84
C SER A 78 1.82 0.79 13.96
N TRP A 79 1.83 2.03 13.48
CA TRP A 79 0.76 2.99 13.73
C TRP A 79 -0.63 2.46 13.30
N ARG A 80 -0.72 1.73 12.18
CA ARG A 80 -1.97 1.13 11.68
C ARG A 80 -2.60 0.13 12.66
N LYS A 81 -1.80 -0.55 13.47
CA LYS A 81 -2.27 -1.54 14.47
C LYS A 81 -2.66 -0.90 15.79
N VAL A 82 -2.03 0.22 16.12
CA VAL A 82 -2.20 0.92 17.39
C VAL A 82 -3.32 1.97 17.29
N ARG A 83 -3.58 2.47 16.08
CA ARG A 83 -4.57 3.51 15.81
C ARG A 83 -5.81 2.92 15.14
N GLY A 84 -6.97 3.48 15.42
CA GLY A 84 -8.23 3.23 14.75
C GLY A 84 -8.60 4.42 13.87
N SER A 85 -9.28 4.14 12.76
CA SER A 85 -9.78 5.17 11.84
C SER A 85 -10.73 6.13 12.59
N GLY A 86 -10.69 7.41 12.24
CA GLY A 86 -11.56 8.45 12.80
C GLY A 86 -11.32 8.80 14.28
N THR A 87 -10.32 8.19 14.93
CA THR A 87 -10.01 8.44 16.34
C THR A 87 -9.02 9.58 16.51
N ALA A 88 -9.28 10.48 17.48
CA ALA A 88 -8.38 11.58 17.80
C ALA A 88 -7.22 11.14 18.71
N TYR A 89 -6.00 11.39 18.26
CA TYR A 89 -4.75 11.11 18.97
C TYR A 89 -4.15 12.41 19.51
N PRO A 90 -3.96 12.55 20.83
CA PRO A 90 -3.41 13.78 21.40
C PRO A 90 -1.91 13.90 21.06
N VAL A 91 -1.51 15.07 20.58
CA VAL A 91 -0.10 15.48 20.50
C VAL A 91 0.36 16.05 21.85
N GLY A 92 -0.56 16.71 22.55
CA GLY A 92 -0.34 17.28 23.88
C GLY A 92 -0.83 18.73 23.99
N ALA A 93 -0.65 19.30 25.19
CA ALA A 93 -0.86 20.73 25.40
C ALA A 93 0.36 21.51 24.91
N ILE A 94 0.14 22.51 24.06
CA ILE A 94 1.18 23.38 23.51
C ILE A 94 0.73 24.82 23.74
N GLY A 95 1.47 25.56 24.56
CA GLY A 95 1.12 26.93 24.91
C GLY A 95 -0.22 27.00 25.68
N ARG A 96 -1.19 27.77 25.15
CA ARG A 96 -2.51 27.95 25.76
C ARG A 96 -3.57 26.99 25.23
N GLY A 97 -3.20 26.12 24.29
CA GLY A 97 -4.11 25.24 23.59
C GLY A 97 -3.71 23.77 23.65
N ALA A 98 -4.47 22.95 22.92
CA ALA A 98 -4.19 21.54 22.73
C ALA A 98 -4.18 21.22 21.23
N ALA A 99 -3.33 20.26 20.88
CA ALA A 99 -3.19 19.72 19.54
C ALA A 99 -3.49 18.22 19.56
N SER A 100 -4.23 17.75 18.56
CA SER A 100 -4.49 16.34 18.30
C SER A 100 -4.53 16.09 16.80
N PHE A 101 -4.40 14.85 16.35
CA PHE A 101 -4.64 14.50 14.95
C PHE A 101 -5.56 13.29 14.83
N ILE A 102 -6.23 13.18 13.70
CA ILE A 102 -7.11 12.08 13.32
C ILE A 102 -6.53 11.46 12.05
N VAL A 103 -6.55 10.13 11.97
CA VAL A 103 -6.26 9.41 10.73
C VAL A 103 -7.54 8.72 10.30
N ASP A 104 -7.95 8.93 9.06
CA ASP A 104 -9.21 8.47 8.50
C ASP A 104 -8.93 7.64 7.26
N ASP A 105 -9.42 6.41 7.26
CA ASP A 105 -9.42 5.49 6.11
C ASP A 105 -10.80 5.50 5.45
N ALA A 106 -10.84 5.33 4.12
CA ALA A 106 -12.07 5.48 3.33
C ALA A 106 -13.14 4.42 3.67
N ASP A 107 -12.71 3.24 4.11
CA ASP A 107 -13.59 2.14 4.53
C ASP A 107 -13.71 2.00 6.06
N GLY A 108 -13.01 2.85 6.82
CA GLY A 108 -13.00 2.85 8.28
C GLY A 108 -12.06 1.82 8.92
N SER A 109 -11.28 1.07 8.16
CA SER A 109 -10.28 0.13 8.68
C SER A 109 -8.88 0.61 8.33
N LEU A 110 -7.98 0.65 9.32
CA LEU A 110 -6.57 0.98 9.07
C LEU A 110 -5.71 -0.27 8.89
N THR A 111 -6.24 -1.47 9.11
CA THR A 111 -5.44 -2.69 9.31
C THR A 111 -5.48 -3.70 8.18
N ASP A 112 -6.42 -3.55 7.26
CA ASP A 112 -6.72 -4.47 6.16
C ASP A 112 -5.87 -4.22 4.92
N ASP A 113 -5.67 -2.97 4.49
CA ASP A 113 -4.71 -2.65 3.44
C ASP A 113 -3.65 -1.64 3.91
N TYR A 114 -2.38 -2.08 3.87
CA TYR A 114 -1.23 -1.22 4.19
C TYR A 114 -0.97 -0.16 3.11
N PHE A 115 -1.54 -0.33 1.92
CA PHE A 115 -1.38 0.56 0.78
C PHE A 115 -2.47 1.61 0.65
N ASP A 116 -3.50 1.54 1.49
CA ASP A 116 -4.58 2.51 1.45
C ASP A 116 -4.06 3.93 1.69
N THR A 117 -4.64 4.84 0.90
CA THR A 117 -4.41 6.26 1.08
C THR A 117 -5.27 6.70 2.25
N VAL A 118 -4.64 7.26 3.28
CA VAL A 118 -5.37 7.76 4.45
C VAL A 118 -5.40 9.27 4.44
N ARG A 119 -6.51 9.82 4.92
CA ARG A 119 -6.61 11.24 5.17
C ARG A 119 -6.16 11.52 6.60
N VAL A 120 -5.32 12.52 6.78
CA VAL A 120 -4.83 12.93 8.10
C VAL A 120 -5.34 14.33 8.40
N LEU A 121 -6.00 14.50 9.54
CA LEU A 121 -6.49 15.79 10.05
C LEU A 121 -5.70 16.20 11.29
N GLY A 122 -4.95 17.29 11.23
CA GLY A 122 -4.43 17.97 12.41
C GLY A 122 -5.46 18.95 12.98
N VAL A 123 -5.76 18.84 14.26
CA VAL A 123 -6.77 19.63 14.99
C VAL A 123 -6.09 20.45 16.08
N GLY A 124 -6.29 21.76 16.04
CA GLY A 124 -5.81 22.70 17.05
C GLY A 124 -6.96 23.38 17.78
N THR A 125 -6.88 23.46 19.11
CA THR A 125 -7.90 24.07 19.97
C THR A 125 -7.30 25.10 20.91
N VAL A 126 -7.88 26.31 20.96
CA VAL A 126 -7.51 27.37 21.90
C VAL A 126 -8.78 28.07 22.37
N GLY A 127 -9.12 27.95 23.65
CA GLY A 127 -10.38 28.50 24.18
C GLY A 127 -11.60 27.90 23.49
N GLU A 128 -12.40 28.75 22.82
CA GLU A 128 -13.57 28.33 22.02
C GLU A 128 -13.23 28.12 20.52
N ALA A 129 -12.00 28.42 20.09
CA ALA A 129 -11.61 28.32 18.69
C ALA A 129 -11.01 26.93 18.38
N THR A 130 -11.56 26.27 17.36
CA THR A 130 -11.06 25.02 16.79
C THR A 130 -10.75 25.21 15.33
N ARG A 131 -9.60 24.69 14.88
CA ARG A 131 -9.14 24.74 13.49
C ARG A 131 -8.64 23.36 13.09
N SER A 132 -8.86 22.99 11.84
CA SER A 132 -8.38 21.74 11.26
C SER A 132 -7.56 21.98 10.00
N TYR A 133 -6.46 21.24 9.85
CA TYR A 133 -5.61 21.25 8.67
C TYR A 133 -5.37 19.81 8.23
N SER A 134 -5.63 19.48 6.97
CA SER A 134 -5.64 18.11 6.48
C SER A 134 -4.69 17.90 5.32
N PHE A 135 -4.27 16.66 5.11
CA PHE A 135 -3.54 16.19 3.93
C PHE A 135 -3.83 14.71 3.67
N GLU A 136 -3.57 14.24 2.45
CA GLU A 136 -3.58 12.81 2.12
C GLU A 136 -2.18 12.23 2.35
N ALA A 137 -2.12 11.03 2.92
CA ALA A 137 -0.90 10.29 3.13
C ALA A 137 -0.94 8.98 2.34
N VAL A 138 0.16 8.68 1.65
CA VAL A 138 0.36 7.44 0.89
C VAL A 138 1.57 6.70 1.44
N PRO A 139 1.77 5.40 1.17
CA PRO A 139 2.96 4.69 1.59
C PRO A 139 4.27 5.39 1.19
N ALA A 140 5.24 5.44 2.11
CA ALA A 140 6.44 6.28 2.02
C ALA A 140 7.44 5.87 0.92
N SER A 141 7.23 4.75 0.25
CA SER A 141 7.97 4.46 -0.98
C SER A 141 7.13 3.72 -2.02
N LYS A 142 7.46 3.97 -3.28
CA LYS A 142 6.91 3.27 -4.45
C LYS A 142 8.02 2.71 -5.32
N THR A 143 9.26 2.69 -4.84
CA THR A 143 10.37 2.13 -5.62
C THR A 143 10.23 0.62 -5.61
N ALA A 144 10.22 0.02 -6.79
CA ALA A 144 10.25 -1.42 -6.91
C ALA A 144 11.51 -1.97 -6.22
N LEU A 145 11.37 -3.10 -5.53
CA LEU A 145 12.52 -3.78 -4.95
C LEU A 145 13.51 -4.17 -6.06
N GLU A 146 14.81 -4.04 -5.80
CA GLU A 146 15.86 -4.31 -6.80
C GLU A 146 15.83 -5.76 -7.31
N VAL A 147 15.27 -6.69 -6.53
CA VAL A 147 15.08 -8.09 -6.93
C VAL A 147 14.26 -8.24 -8.21
N PHE A 148 13.40 -7.28 -8.58
CA PHE A 148 12.65 -7.31 -9.84
C PHE A 148 13.46 -6.99 -11.09
N ARG A 149 14.65 -6.44 -10.94
CA ARG A 149 15.60 -6.35 -12.05
C ARG A 149 16.14 -7.74 -12.42
N CYS A 150 16.09 -8.70 -11.50
CA CYS A 150 16.63 -10.03 -11.68
C CYS A 150 15.57 -10.95 -12.30
N ALA A 151 15.99 -11.87 -13.18
CA ALA A 151 15.09 -12.91 -13.65
C ALA A 151 14.83 -13.95 -12.54
N VAL A 152 15.86 -14.23 -11.74
CA VAL A 152 15.77 -15.05 -10.53
C VAL A 152 16.64 -14.43 -9.44
N HIS A 153 16.12 -14.41 -8.23
CA HIS A 153 16.85 -14.02 -7.04
C HIS A 153 16.63 -15.01 -5.89
N SER A 154 17.72 -15.45 -5.24
CA SER A 154 17.68 -16.24 -4.01
C SER A 154 18.32 -15.48 -2.85
N ALA A 155 17.63 -15.37 -1.72
CA ALA A 155 18.23 -14.82 -0.50
C ALA A 155 19.31 -15.76 0.10
N ALA A 156 19.31 -17.03 -0.31
CA ALA A 156 20.30 -18.05 0.03
C ALA A 156 21.18 -18.37 -1.18
N SER A 157 21.79 -19.56 -1.22
CA SER A 157 22.62 -20.01 -2.36
C SER A 157 21.78 -20.43 -3.56
N LEU A 158 22.32 -20.21 -4.76
CA LEU A 158 21.71 -20.64 -6.01
C LEU A 158 22.66 -21.57 -6.77
N ILE A 159 22.16 -22.72 -7.20
CA ILE A 159 22.93 -23.73 -7.92
C ILE A 159 22.37 -23.88 -9.33
N SER A 160 23.24 -23.89 -10.35
CA SER A 160 22.91 -24.13 -11.75
C SER A 160 23.64 -25.38 -12.23
N ASN A 161 22.98 -26.55 -12.16
CA ASN A 161 23.52 -27.83 -12.63
C ASN A 161 23.24 -28.09 -14.11
N GLY A 162 22.19 -27.47 -14.66
CA GLY A 162 21.75 -27.68 -16.02
C GLY A 162 22.09 -26.54 -17.00
N THR A 163 21.32 -26.42 -18.08
CA THR A 163 21.43 -25.32 -19.05
C THR A 163 20.45 -24.21 -18.71
N VAL A 164 20.98 -23.10 -18.21
CA VAL A 164 20.21 -21.93 -17.81
C VAL A 164 20.48 -20.79 -18.77
N THR A 165 19.42 -20.24 -19.35
CA THR A 165 19.50 -18.99 -20.12
C THR A 165 18.75 -17.92 -19.36
N VAL A 166 19.43 -16.81 -19.10
CA VAL A 166 18.90 -15.67 -18.38
C VAL A 166 18.91 -14.46 -19.31
N ASP A 167 17.78 -13.77 -19.41
CA ASP A 167 17.57 -12.61 -20.28
C ASP A 167 16.87 -11.46 -19.54
N GLY A 168 17.04 -10.23 -20.02
CA GLY A 168 16.49 -9.00 -19.43
C GLY A 168 17.13 -8.57 -18.11
N GLY A 169 17.79 -9.48 -17.39
CA GLY A 169 18.30 -9.25 -16.04
C GLY A 169 19.31 -10.32 -15.58
N PRO A 170 20.00 -10.11 -14.46
CA PRO A 170 20.98 -11.08 -13.94
C PRO A 170 20.31 -12.26 -13.23
N LEU A 171 21.06 -13.37 -13.14
CA LEU A 171 20.88 -14.42 -12.14
C LEU A 171 21.48 -13.91 -10.82
N SER A 172 20.67 -13.76 -9.77
CA SER A 172 21.12 -13.10 -8.55
C SER A 172 20.94 -13.96 -7.29
N SER A 173 21.83 -13.74 -6.31
CA SER A 173 21.75 -14.38 -5.00
C SER A 173 22.42 -13.53 -3.93
N ASN A 174 21.84 -13.46 -2.73
CA ASN A 174 22.51 -12.87 -1.56
C ASN A 174 23.57 -13.81 -0.95
N GLY A 175 23.60 -15.07 -1.39
CA GLY A 175 24.59 -16.08 -1.04
C GLY A 175 25.57 -16.37 -2.17
N THR A 176 25.91 -17.65 -2.32
CA THR A 176 26.82 -18.11 -3.38
C THR A 176 26.04 -18.61 -4.58
N ILE A 177 26.41 -18.15 -5.78
CA ILE A 177 25.99 -18.78 -7.03
C ILE A 177 27.02 -19.82 -7.43
N THR A 178 26.57 -21.06 -7.67
CA THR A 178 27.43 -22.15 -8.15
C THR A 178 26.94 -22.66 -9.51
N VAL A 179 27.80 -22.61 -10.52
CA VAL A 179 27.58 -23.32 -11.79
C VAL A 179 28.23 -24.69 -11.65
N GLY A 180 27.43 -25.76 -11.70
CA GLY A 180 27.89 -27.14 -11.56
C GLY A 180 28.80 -27.58 -12.70
N LEU A 181 29.56 -28.67 -12.50
CA LEU A 181 30.60 -29.14 -13.44
C LEU A 181 30.08 -29.36 -14.88
N LEU A 182 28.83 -29.81 -15.03
CA LEU A 182 28.18 -30.04 -16.31
C LEU A 182 27.17 -28.92 -16.67
N GLY A 183 27.06 -27.91 -15.82
CA GLY A 183 26.15 -26.79 -15.98
C GLY A 183 26.61 -25.81 -17.06
N THR A 184 25.65 -25.22 -17.76
CA THR A 184 25.88 -24.09 -18.67
C THR A 184 24.98 -22.94 -18.29
N LEU A 185 25.56 -21.85 -17.80
CA LEU A 185 24.86 -20.60 -17.53
C LEU A 185 25.14 -19.59 -18.65
N ARG A 186 24.09 -19.09 -19.30
CA ARG A 186 24.13 -17.99 -20.27
C ARG A 186 23.39 -16.81 -19.67
N GLY A 187 24.11 -15.75 -19.31
CA GLY A 187 23.55 -14.58 -18.64
C GLY A 187 24.49 -14.00 -17.60
N ASN A 188 24.15 -12.79 -17.14
CA ASN A 188 24.92 -12.08 -16.13
C ASN A 188 24.61 -12.63 -14.74
N VAL A 189 25.58 -12.47 -13.83
CA VAL A 189 25.51 -12.97 -12.45
C VAL A 189 25.80 -11.82 -11.49
N GLU A 190 24.98 -11.69 -10.45
CA GLU A 190 25.18 -10.74 -9.34
C GLU A 190 25.02 -11.45 -8.00
N ALA A 191 26.12 -11.65 -7.28
CA ALA A 191 26.10 -12.45 -6.05
C ALA A 191 27.11 -11.99 -5.00
N ALA A 192 26.91 -12.43 -3.76
CA ALA A 192 27.92 -12.25 -2.71
C ALA A 192 29.19 -13.07 -3.00
N ALA A 193 29.03 -14.27 -3.57
CA ALA A 193 30.13 -15.11 -4.06
C ALA A 193 29.72 -15.88 -5.33
N PHE A 194 30.69 -16.24 -6.17
CA PHE A 194 30.47 -17.02 -7.40
C PHE A 194 31.50 -18.14 -7.55
N THR A 195 31.02 -19.36 -7.71
CA THR A 195 31.81 -20.57 -7.96
C THR A 195 31.43 -21.13 -9.33
N ASN A 196 32.35 -21.08 -10.29
CA ASN A 196 32.10 -21.65 -11.62
C ASN A 196 32.91 -22.93 -11.82
N LEU A 197 32.22 -24.08 -11.81
CA LEU A 197 32.81 -25.40 -12.14
C LEU A 197 32.48 -25.83 -13.58
N GLY A 198 31.54 -25.16 -14.24
CA GLY A 198 31.06 -25.49 -15.58
C GLY A 198 31.31 -24.38 -16.60
N THR A 199 30.34 -24.17 -17.48
CA THR A 199 30.41 -23.11 -18.51
C THR A 199 29.57 -21.90 -18.10
N HIS A 200 30.20 -20.73 -17.96
CA HIS A 200 29.52 -19.46 -17.78
C HIS A 200 29.78 -18.53 -18.97
N LYS A 201 28.71 -18.00 -19.56
CA LYS A 201 28.73 -17.02 -20.66
C LYS A 201 27.96 -15.77 -20.24
N GLY A 202 28.66 -14.78 -19.71
CA GLY A 202 28.11 -13.51 -19.28
C GLY A 202 29.11 -12.79 -18.36
N THR A 203 28.70 -11.68 -17.76
CA THR A 203 29.49 -11.03 -16.70
C THR A 203 29.16 -11.63 -15.34
N ALA A 204 30.12 -11.56 -14.40
CA ALA A 204 29.89 -11.89 -13.00
C ALA A 204 30.35 -10.72 -12.15
N GLU A 205 29.43 -10.13 -11.40
CA GLU A 205 29.66 -9.00 -10.52
C GLU A 205 29.66 -9.52 -9.08
N VAL A 206 30.86 -9.64 -8.50
CA VAL A 206 31.10 -10.24 -7.19
C VAL A 206 32.24 -9.50 -6.48
N PRO A 207 32.08 -9.08 -5.21
CA PRO A 207 30.85 -9.16 -4.43
C PRO A 207 29.83 -8.10 -4.86
N TRP A 208 28.57 -8.49 -4.99
CA TRP A 208 27.45 -7.56 -5.13
C TRP A 208 26.77 -7.33 -3.76
N PRO A 209 26.29 -6.12 -3.45
CA PRO A 209 25.51 -5.87 -2.24
C PRO A 209 24.27 -6.77 -2.13
N ALA A 210 23.92 -7.17 -0.90
CA ALA A 210 22.70 -7.94 -0.67
C ALA A 210 21.46 -7.12 -1.08
N LYS A 211 20.59 -7.73 -1.88
CA LYS A 211 19.32 -7.12 -2.31
C LYS A 211 18.24 -7.33 -1.24
N GLN A 212 17.39 -6.33 -1.08
CA GLN A 212 16.27 -6.39 -0.15
C GLN A 212 15.20 -7.36 -0.66
N MET A 213 14.80 -8.30 0.19
CA MET A 213 13.69 -9.22 -0.07
C MET A 213 12.34 -8.57 0.25
N PRO A 214 11.26 -8.98 -0.43
CA PRO A 214 9.91 -8.58 -0.04
C PRO A 214 9.63 -8.99 1.40
N THR A 215 8.87 -8.18 2.14
CA THR A 215 8.58 -8.49 3.54
C THR A 215 7.64 -9.70 3.66
N ALA A 216 7.72 -10.44 4.77
CA ALA A 216 6.81 -11.57 5.02
C ALA A 216 5.32 -11.16 5.08
N GLY A 217 5.04 -9.86 5.30
CA GLY A 217 3.69 -9.29 5.28
C GLY A 217 2.99 -9.40 3.93
N VAL A 218 3.74 -9.55 2.83
CA VAL A 218 3.19 -9.79 1.48
C VAL A 218 2.31 -11.05 1.46
N PHE A 219 2.72 -12.12 2.15
CA PHE A 219 1.90 -13.33 2.21
C PHE A 219 0.56 -13.08 2.90
N THR A 220 0.57 -12.37 4.03
CA THR A 220 -0.65 -12.00 4.77
C THR A 220 -1.56 -11.12 3.92
N LEU A 221 -1.01 -10.07 3.29
CA LEU A 221 -1.73 -9.18 2.40
C LEU A 221 -2.51 -9.94 1.31
N TYR A 222 -1.84 -10.83 0.58
CA TYR A 222 -2.53 -11.60 -0.46
C TYR A 222 -3.43 -12.70 0.10
N SER A 223 -3.14 -13.26 1.29
CA SER A 223 -4.03 -14.21 1.95
C SER A 223 -5.35 -13.58 2.39
N ASP A 224 -5.30 -12.33 2.87
CA ASP A 224 -6.48 -11.60 3.35
C ASP A 224 -7.40 -11.19 2.17
N MET A 225 -6.82 -10.92 1.00
CA MET A 225 -7.57 -10.68 -0.25
C MET A 225 -8.09 -11.98 -0.92
N ALA A 226 -7.60 -13.14 -0.51
CA ALA A 226 -7.79 -14.39 -1.25
C ALA A 226 -9.15 -15.04 -0.99
N THR A 227 -9.74 -15.57 -2.05
CA THR A 227 -10.82 -16.55 -1.91
C THR A 227 -10.24 -17.91 -1.53
N VAL A 228 -10.60 -18.42 -0.36
CA VAL A 228 -10.10 -19.72 0.13
C VAL A 228 -10.63 -20.86 -0.74
N ILE A 229 -9.73 -21.71 -1.24
CA ILE A 229 -10.06 -23.01 -1.85
C ILE A 229 -9.82 -24.09 -0.78
N PRO A 230 -10.88 -24.69 -0.23
CA PRO A 230 -10.71 -25.75 0.77
C PRO A 230 -9.93 -26.93 0.18
N TRP A 231 -8.91 -27.42 0.88
CA TRP A 231 -8.10 -28.56 0.39
C TRP A 231 -8.95 -29.77 -0.03
N GLY A 232 -10.05 -30.04 0.69
CA GLY A 232 -10.95 -31.15 0.40
C GLY A 232 -11.66 -31.09 -0.95
N VAL A 233 -11.69 -29.93 -1.64
CA VAL A 233 -12.24 -29.84 -3.00
C VAL A 233 -11.19 -30.15 -4.08
N ILE A 234 -9.90 -30.12 -3.74
CA ILE A 234 -8.80 -30.44 -4.64
C ILE A 234 -8.61 -31.96 -4.64
N THR A 235 -9.38 -32.63 -5.50
CA THR A 235 -9.38 -34.10 -5.57
C THR A 235 -8.00 -34.62 -5.93
N GLY A 236 -7.45 -35.51 -5.09
CA GLY A 236 -6.11 -36.06 -5.28
C GLY A 236 -4.96 -35.07 -5.09
N GLY A 237 -5.24 -33.85 -4.62
CA GLY A 237 -4.23 -32.80 -4.49
C GLY A 237 -3.76 -32.24 -5.85
N ALA A 238 -4.54 -32.39 -6.92
CA ALA A 238 -4.19 -31.91 -8.25
C ALA A 238 -5.16 -30.84 -8.77
N ILE A 239 -4.60 -29.75 -9.31
CA ILE A 239 -5.27 -28.81 -10.21
C ILE A 239 -4.78 -29.16 -11.60
N GLN A 240 -5.66 -29.79 -12.40
CA GLN A 240 -5.27 -30.33 -13.69
C GLN A 240 -6.40 -30.23 -14.71
N ASN A 241 -6.04 -30.09 -15.99
CA ASN A 241 -6.95 -30.11 -17.13
C ASN A 241 -8.08 -29.08 -16.96
N VAL A 242 -7.71 -27.86 -16.57
CA VAL A 242 -8.66 -26.82 -16.18
C VAL A 242 -8.20 -25.43 -16.61
N LEU A 243 -9.15 -24.60 -17.00
CA LEU A 243 -8.99 -23.15 -17.07
C LEU A 243 -9.35 -22.58 -15.69
N PHE A 244 -8.34 -22.12 -14.94
CA PHE A 244 -8.54 -21.58 -13.61
C PHE A 244 -8.46 -20.05 -13.62
N ALA A 245 -9.62 -19.39 -13.55
CA ALA A 245 -9.74 -17.93 -13.60
C ALA A 245 -11.02 -17.46 -12.89
N THR A 246 -11.13 -16.17 -12.56
CA THR A 246 -12.40 -15.55 -12.16
C THR A 246 -13.26 -15.28 -13.40
N PRO A 247 -14.44 -15.91 -13.57
CA PRO A 247 -15.17 -15.88 -14.83
C PRO A 247 -15.61 -14.49 -15.30
N ASP A 248 -15.84 -13.53 -14.38
CA ASP A 248 -16.54 -12.28 -14.71
C ASP A 248 -15.96 -11.03 -14.02
N GLY A 249 -14.72 -11.11 -13.51
CA GLY A 249 -14.12 -10.00 -12.74
C GLY A 249 -14.79 -9.72 -11.38
N SER A 250 -15.72 -10.58 -10.93
CA SER A 250 -16.46 -10.46 -9.66
C SER A 250 -15.64 -10.81 -8.41
N GLY A 251 -14.31 -10.80 -8.50
CA GLY A 251 -13.38 -11.09 -7.43
C GLY A 251 -11.96 -10.69 -7.82
N ASN A 252 -11.08 -10.55 -6.82
CA ASN A 252 -9.71 -10.05 -7.03
C ASN A 252 -8.81 -11.00 -7.85
N GLY A 253 -9.28 -12.21 -8.19
CA GLY A 253 -8.49 -13.22 -8.89
C GLY A 253 -7.40 -13.87 -8.03
N VAL A 254 -7.44 -13.65 -6.72
CA VAL A 254 -6.51 -14.20 -5.72
C VAL A 254 -7.19 -15.34 -4.99
N PHE A 255 -6.51 -16.47 -4.88
CA PHE A 255 -7.01 -17.66 -4.21
C PHE A 255 -5.98 -18.21 -3.25
N SER A 256 -6.42 -18.75 -2.12
CA SER A 256 -5.54 -19.33 -1.12
C SER A 256 -5.79 -20.83 -0.95
N ILE A 257 -4.71 -21.58 -0.85
CA ILE A 257 -4.71 -23.03 -0.64
C ILE A 257 -3.81 -23.34 0.54
N THR A 258 -4.34 -24.06 1.52
CA THR A 258 -3.54 -24.63 2.61
C THR A 258 -3.34 -26.11 2.34
N VAL A 259 -2.10 -26.49 2.01
CA VAL A 259 -1.71 -27.88 1.76
C VAL A 259 -1.41 -28.56 3.09
N PRO A 260 -2.09 -29.66 3.45
CA PRO A 260 -1.83 -30.37 4.70
C PRO A 260 -0.42 -30.96 4.74
N SER A 261 0.11 -31.18 5.95
CA SER A 261 1.41 -31.81 6.16
C SER A 261 1.53 -33.14 5.42
N GLY A 262 2.68 -33.39 4.79
CA GLY A 262 2.96 -34.60 4.02
C GLY A 262 2.15 -34.77 2.73
N SER A 263 1.33 -33.77 2.34
CA SER A 263 0.55 -33.80 1.10
C SER A 263 1.30 -33.11 -0.04
N ARG A 264 0.84 -33.32 -1.27
CA ARG A 264 1.39 -32.66 -2.46
C ARG A 264 0.30 -31.92 -3.20
N LEU A 265 0.55 -30.65 -3.54
CA LEU A 265 -0.24 -29.91 -4.52
C LEU A 265 0.44 -30.03 -5.89
N LEU A 266 -0.23 -30.65 -6.85
CA LEU A 266 0.20 -30.79 -8.24
C LEU A 266 -0.58 -29.81 -9.12
N ILE A 267 0.11 -29.09 -9.98
CA ILE A 267 -0.48 -28.20 -10.99
C ILE A 267 0.08 -28.60 -12.36
N ARG A 268 -0.78 -29.04 -13.27
CA ARG A 268 -0.39 -29.54 -14.61
C ARG A 268 -1.48 -29.32 -15.63
N ASP A 269 -1.15 -29.34 -16.91
CA ASP A 269 -2.09 -29.33 -18.04
C ASP A 269 -3.19 -28.26 -17.93
N CYS A 270 -2.82 -27.03 -17.56
CA CYS A 270 -3.79 -25.99 -17.23
C CYS A 270 -3.38 -24.59 -17.68
N ARG A 271 -4.39 -23.76 -17.90
CA ARG A 271 -4.25 -22.31 -18.02
C ARG A 271 -4.76 -21.67 -16.73
N LEU A 272 -3.89 -20.96 -16.02
CA LEU A 272 -4.26 -20.17 -14.86
C LEU A 272 -4.19 -18.69 -15.20
N ARG A 273 -5.27 -17.97 -14.91
CA ARG A 273 -5.30 -16.50 -14.90
C ARG A 273 -5.71 -16.03 -13.51
N ALA A 274 -4.83 -16.26 -12.55
CA ALA A 274 -5.10 -16.11 -11.13
C ALA A 274 -3.79 -15.97 -10.34
N THR A 275 -3.89 -15.40 -9.13
CA THR A 275 -2.82 -15.43 -8.13
C THR A 275 -3.13 -16.56 -7.16
N LEU A 276 -2.21 -17.52 -6.99
CA LEU A 276 -2.32 -18.52 -5.94
C LEU A 276 -1.43 -18.19 -4.75
N VAL A 277 -2.00 -18.24 -3.56
CA VAL A 277 -1.32 -18.06 -2.27
C VAL A 277 -1.33 -19.40 -1.55
N VAL A 278 -0.19 -20.09 -1.54
CA VAL A 278 -0.09 -21.47 -1.08
C VAL A 278 0.63 -21.53 0.26
N SER A 279 -0.04 -22.01 1.31
CA SER A 279 0.59 -22.35 2.58
C SER A 279 0.91 -23.84 2.60
N LEU A 280 2.20 -24.18 2.69
CA LEU A 280 2.66 -25.56 2.74
C LEU A 280 2.81 -26.03 4.20
N GLY A 281 2.06 -27.06 4.59
CA GLY A 281 2.27 -27.78 5.85
C GLY A 281 3.64 -28.48 5.89
N ALA A 282 4.03 -29.02 7.06
CA ALA A 282 5.33 -29.66 7.22
C ALA A 282 5.51 -30.85 6.26
N GLY A 283 6.62 -30.87 5.52
CA GLY A 283 6.95 -31.93 4.56
C GLY A 283 5.96 -32.06 3.41
N SER A 284 5.22 -31.00 3.09
CA SER A 284 4.37 -30.93 1.91
C SER A 284 5.10 -30.29 0.73
N ASP A 285 4.66 -30.62 -0.48
CA ASP A 285 5.29 -30.20 -1.73
C ASP A 285 4.32 -29.40 -2.59
N LEU A 286 4.88 -28.49 -3.39
CA LEU A 286 4.21 -27.90 -4.56
C LEU A 286 4.97 -28.34 -5.81
N VAL A 287 4.26 -28.93 -6.76
CA VAL A 287 4.84 -29.38 -8.03
C VAL A 287 4.06 -28.76 -9.19
N LEU A 288 4.75 -28.05 -10.06
CA LEU A 288 4.26 -27.68 -11.39
C LEU A 288 4.86 -28.67 -12.38
N GLU A 289 4.02 -29.29 -13.21
CA GLU A 289 4.44 -30.34 -14.15
C GLU A 289 3.84 -30.08 -15.54
N ASP A 290 4.50 -30.64 -16.57
CA ASP A 290 3.99 -30.69 -17.94
C ASP A 290 3.66 -29.29 -18.53
N GLU A 291 2.47 -29.09 -19.08
CA GLU A 291 2.03 -27.86 -19.73
C GLU A 291 1.26 -26.93 -18.78
N VAL A 292 1.86 -25.79 -18.39
CA VAL A 292 1.21 -24.76 -17.58
C VAL A 292 1.40 -23.38 -18.21
N LEU A 293 0.30 -22.76 -18.65
CA LEU A 293 0.28 -21.33 -18.94
C LEU A 293 -0.27 -20.59 -17.73
N TRP A 294 0.56 -19.77 -17.08
CA TRP A 294 0.14 -19.01 -15.91
C TRP A 294 0.34 -17.52 -16.13
N GLU A 295 -0.75 -16.77 -16.05
CA GLU A 295 -0.80 -15.30 -16.18
C GLU A 295 -1.42 -14.70 -14.91
N PRO A 296 -1.03 -13.48 -14.52
CA PRO A 296 -1.63 -12.86 -13.35
C PRO A 296 -3.05 -12.40 -13.70
N PRO A 297 -3.95 -12.31 -12.70
CA PRO A 297 -5.31 -11.81 -12.94
C PRO A 297 -5.29 -10.33 -13.32
N ARG A 298 -4.29 -9.58 -12.83
CA ARG A 298 -4.04 -8.16 -13.07
C ARG A 298 -2.53 -7.89 -13.17
N PRO A 299 -2.09 -6.85 -13.90
CA PRO A 299 -0.65 -6.55 -14.05
C PRO A 299 0.09 -6.24 -12.75
N ASP A 300 -0.62 -5.81 -11.70
CA ASP A 300 -0.08 -5.45 -10.39
C ASP A 300 -0.01 -6.62 -9.39
N PHE A 301 -0.38 -7.84 -9.81
CA PHE A 301 -0.42 -9.03 -8.96
C PHE A 301 0.61 -10.10 -9.37
N PRO A 302 1.22 -10.84 -8.42
CA PRO A 302 2.03 -12.01 -8.72
C PRO A 302 1.17 -13.17 -9.23
N ILE A 303 1.80 -14.17 -9.83
CA ILE A 303 1.10 -15.41 -10.18
C ILE A 303 1.07 -16.41 -9.01
N LEU A 304 2.14 -16.45 -8.22
CA LEU A 304 2.30 -17.45 -7.18
C LEU A 304 3.06 -16.88 -5.97
N ILE A 305 2.49 -17.05 -4.79
CA ILE A 305 3.13 -16.80 -3.52
C ILE A 305 3.07 -18.09 -2.69
N VAL A 306 4.20 -18.66 -2.32
CA VAL A 306 4.27 -19.88 -1.51
C VAL A 306 4.89 -19.56 -0.17
N LYS A 307 4.31 -20.06 0.93
CA LYS A 307 4.92 -20.02 2.25
C LYS A 307 5.24 -21.43 2.72
N GLY A 308 6.52 -21.75 2.76
CA GLY A 308 7.04 -22.97 3.38
C GLY A 308 7.31 -22.76 4.87
N THR A 309 6.88 -23.71 5.71
CA THR A 309 7.14 -23.69 7.16
C THR A 309 8.27 -24.64 7.58
N GLY A 310 8.96 -25.28 6.62
CA GLY A 310 10.05 -26.22 6.88
C GLY A 310 10.80 -26.62 5.61
N ALA A 311 11.34 -27.85 5.59
CA ALA A 311 11.95 -28.46 4.41
C ALA A 311 10.84 -28.87 3.41
N ASN A 312 10.23 -27.87 2.78
CA ASN A 312 9.26 -28.02 1.71
C ASN A 312 9.99 -27.97 0.37
N ASP A 313 9.60 -28.84 -0.56
CA ASP A 313 10.11 -28.82 -1.92
C ASP A 313 9.09 -28.15 -2.85
N ILE A 314 9.54 -27.11 -3.55
CA ILE A 314 8.79 -26.43 -4.61
C ILE A 314 9.48 -26.76 -5.92
N ASP A 315 8.84 -27.61 -6.74
CA ASP A 315 9.39 -28.08 -8.02
C ASP A 315 8.66 -27.42 -9.19
N LEU A 316 9.39 -26.61 -9.96
CA LEU A 316 8.91 -25.98 -11.20
C LEU A 316 9.42 -26.82 -12.38
N ASN A 317 8.62 -27.80 -12.81
CA ASN A 317 8.96 -28.78 -13.84
C ASN A 317 8.02 -28.70 -15.05
N CYS A 318 7.87 -27.51 -15.62
CA CYS A 318 7.10 -27.28 -16.84
C CYS A 318 7.87 -27.82 -18.07
N SER A 319 7.78 -29.12 -18.30
CA SER A 319 8.53 -29.84 -19.35
C SER A 319 7.80 -29.94 -20.69
N GLY A 320 6.52 -29.59 -20.70
CA GLY A 320 5.66 -29.58 -21.87
C GLY A 320 6.08 -28.56 -22.93
N ALA A 321 5.70 -28.81 -24.18
CA ALA A 321 6.02 -27.91 -25.29
C ALA A 321 4.98 -26.80 -25.46
N VAL A 322 3.70 -27.16 -25.56
CA VAL A 322 2.56 -26.26 -25.74
C VAL A 322 1.33 -26.86 -25.09
N LEU A 323 0.55 -26.05 -24.38
CA LEU A 323 -0.74 -26.44 -23.84
C LEU A 323 -1.76 -26.52 -25.00
N SER A 324 -2.31 -27.70 -25.26
CA SER A 324 -3.17 -27.94 -26.43
C SER A 324 -4.61 -28.24 -26.04
N GLU A 325 -5.56 -27.48 -26.57
CA GLU A 325 -6.99 -27.69 -26.33
C GLU A 325 -7.50 -29.01 -26.90
N VAL A 326 -6.87 -29.48 -27.99
CA VAL A 326 -7.21 -30.75 -28.62
C VAL A 326 -6.86 -31.91 -27.70
N VAL A 327 -5.67 -31.85 -27.07
CA VAL A 327 -5.17 -32.89 -26.17
C VAL A 327 -5.98 -32.89 -24.88
N GLU A 328 -6.21 -31.71 -24.31
CA GLU A 328 -6.95 -31.56 -23.06
C GLU A 328 -8.47 -31.66 -23.22
N ASN A 329 -8.97 -31.62 -24.46
CA ASN A 329 -10.38 -31.54 -24.80
C ASN A 329 -11.09 -30.44 -23.99
N LEU A 330 -10.46 -29.27 -23.87
CA LEU A 330 -10.93 -28.13 -23.10
C LEU A 330 -10.64 -26.84 -23.86
N ASN A 331 -11.58 -25.88 -23.86
CA ASN A 331 -11.33 -24.53 -24.36
C ASN A 331 -10.69 -23.71 -23.24
N PHE A 332 -9.52 -23.13 -23.51
CA PHE A 332 -8.74 -22.31 -22.59
C PHE A 332 -8.89 -20.80 -22.86
N ASN A 333 -9.58 -20.33 -23.90
CA ASN A 333 -9.78 -18.91 -24.23
C ASN A 333 -11.27 -18.48 -24.42
N PRO A 334 -12.20 -18.89 -23.54
CA PRO A 334 -13.61 -18.56 -23.70
C PRO A 334 -13.86 -17.06 -23.52
N ALA A 335 -15.06 -16.59 -23.87
CA ALA A 335 -15.41 -15.16 -23.87
C ALA A 335 -15.14 -14.40 -22.55
N GLY A 336 -15.22 -15.06 -21.40
CA GLY A 336 -14.90 -14.46 -20.10
C GLY A 336 -13.40 -14.39 -19.77
N VAL A 337 -12.57 -15.17 -20.45
CA VAL A 337 -11.13 -15.31 -20.16
C VAL A 337 -10.33 -15.32 -21.47
N PRO A 338 -10.32 -14.22 -22.24
CA PRO A 338 -9.60 -14.14 -23.50
C PRO A 338 -8.11 -14.42 -23.34
N TYR A 339 -7.49 -14.96 -24.39
CA TYR A 339 -6.03 -15.06 -24.49
C TYR A 339 -5.50 -14.01 -25.47
N ALA A 340 -4.58 -13.15 -25.02
CA ALA A 340 -4.07 -12.03 -25.81
C ALA A 340 -5.16 -11.13 -26.45
N GLY A 341 -6.34 -11.05 -25.81
CA GLY A 341 -7.50 -10.31 -26.32
C GLY A 341 -8.36 -11.07 -27.35
N GLY A 342 -7.94 -12.27 -27.77
CA GLY A 342 -8.72 -13.18 -28.61
C GLY A 342 -9.70 -14.03 -27.79
N ILE A 343 -10.85 -14.30 -28.39
CA ILE A 343 -11.92 -15.16 -27.87
C ILE A 343 -12.30 -16.12 -28.99
N ASP A 344 -12.45 -17.39 -28.67
CA ASP A 344 -13.19 -18.32 -29.50
C ASP A 344 -14.03 -19.29 -28.65
N ALA A 345 -14.67 -20.24 -29.34
CA ALA A 345 -15.49 -21.28 -28.73
C ALA A 345 -15.07 -22.69 -29.18
N ASP A 346 -13.97 -22.82 -29.93
CA ASP A 346 -13.51 -24.12 -30.40
C ASP A 346 -12.46 -24.71 -29.45
N LYS A 347 -11.81 -25.80 -29.84
CA LYS A 347 -10.84 -26.54 -29.00
C LYS A 347 -9.60 -26.88 -29.83
N LEU A 348 -9.18 -25.98 -30.70
CA LEU A 348 -8.13 -26.22 -31.69
C LEU A 348 -6.86 -25.39 -31.42
N ASP A 349 -6.89 -24.54 -30.38
CA ASP A 349 -5.79 -23.65 -30.10
C ASP A 349 -4.66 -24.33 -29.31
N ASN A 350 -3.49 -23.70 -29.43
CA ASN A 350 -2.30 -24.07 -28.66
C ASN A 350 -1.74 -22.83 -27.98
N TYR A 351 -1.30 -22.99 -26.74
CA TYR A 351 -0.77 -21.93 -25.90
C TYR A 351 0.66 -22.25 -25.48
N PRO A 352 1.49 -21.22 -25.25
CA PRO A 352 2.85 -21.44 -24.78
C PRO A 352 2.89 -21.96 -23.34
N ASN A 353 3.82 -22.86 -23.04
CA ASN A 353 4.09 -23.33 -21.68
C ASN A 353 4.98 -22.33 -20.92
N GLU A 354 4.35 -21.37 -20.24
CA GLU A 354 5.05 -20.20 -19.68
C GLU A 354 4.44 -19.72 -18.37
N LEU A 355 5.31 -19.41 -17.41
CA LEU A 355 4.96 -18.76 -16.15
C LEU A 355 5.25 -17.27 -16.27
N ARG A 356 4.21 -16.47 -16.46
CA ARG A 356 4.29 -15.02 -16.72
C ARG A 356 3.92 -14.24 -15.46
N GLY A 357 4.86 -13.54 -14.86
CA GLY A 357 4.67 -12.74 -13.65
C GLY A 357 5.66 -13.10 -12.55
N VAL A 358 5.34 -12.72 -11.32
CA VAL A 358 6.22 -12.94 -10.16
C VAL A 358 5.83 -14.21 -9.42
N ILE A 359 6.84 -15.04 -9.14
CA ILE A 359 6.77 -16.20 -8.25
C ILE A 359 7.59 -15.86 -7.01
N HIS A 360 6.96 -15.87 -5.84
CA HIS A 360 7.62 -15.55 -4.58
C HIS A 360 7.50 -16.72 -3.60
N ILE A 361 8.63 -17.27 -3.18
CA ILE A 361 8.71 -18.41 -2.28
C ILE A 361 9.29 -17.93 -0.94
N LEU A 362 8.42 -17.84 0.05
CA LEU A 362 8.74 -17.45 1.41
C LEU A 362 9.14 -18.67 2.23
N GLY A 363 10.15 -18.47 3.08
CA GLY A 363 10.66 -19.49 4.01
C GLY A 363 12.07 -19.93 3.64
N VAL A 364 13.03 -19.54 4.47
CA VAL A 364 14.47 -19.86 4.30
C VAL A 364 14.78 -21.36 4.26
N GLY A 365 13.89 -22.20 4.79
CA GLY A 365 14.03 -23.66 4.77
C GLY A 365 13.41 -24.34 3.53
N ALA A 366 12.64 -23.61 2.73
CA ALA A 366 12.01 -24.15 1.53
C ALA A 366 13.02 -24.22 0.38
N SER A 367 13.08 -25.37 -0.29
CA SER A 367 13.95 -25.57 -1.45
C SER A 367 13.15 -25.33 -2.72
N THR A 368 13.65 -24.46 -3.59
CA THR A 368 13.07 -24.26 -4.91
C THR A 368 13.91 -24.99 -5.94
N VAL A 369 13.30 -25.83 -6.76
CA VAL A 369 13.98 -26.47 -7.88
C VAL A 369 13.28 -26.11 -9.19
N VAL A 370 14.06 -25.69 -10.17
CA VAL A 370 13.61 -25.43 -11.53
C VAL A 370 14.16 -26.53 -12.42
N ARG A 371 13.25 -27.29 -13.03
CA ARG A 371 13.54 -28.42 -13.90
C ARG A 371 12.73 -28.32 -15.19
N GLY A 372 12.79 -29.38 -16.00
CA GLY A 372 12.12 -29.46 -17.29
C GLY A 372 12.75 -28.51 -18.30
N SER A 373 11.91 -27.90 -19.11
CA SER A 373 12.23 -26.79 -20.01
C SER A 373 11.52 -25.52 -19.56
N THR A 374 11.39 -25.34 -18.24
CA THR A 374 10.57 -24.30 -17.62
C THR A 374 10.96 -22.91 -18.12
N ARG A 375 9.96 -22.15 -18.57
CA ARG A 375 10.10 -20.76 -18.99
C ARG A 375 9.39 -19.84 -18.01
N VAL A 376 10.15 -18.95 -17.37
CA VAL A 376 9.63 -17.88 -16.51
C VAL A 376 9.85 -16.54 -17.20
N VAL A 377 8.81 -15.73 -17.30
CA VAL A 377 8.85 -14.35 -17.79
C VAL A 377 8.34 -13.43 -16.69
N GLY A 378 9.24 -12.79 -15.98
CA GLY A 378 8.96 -12.04 -14.75
C GLY A 378 10.08 -12.26 -13.74
N ALA A 379 9.77 -12.49 -12.48
CA ALA A 379 10.79 -12.72 -11.46
C ALA A 379 10.47 -13.95 -10.60
N LEU A 380 11.43 -14.86 -10.45
CA LEU A 380 11.40 -15.91 -9.45
C LEU A 380 12.23 -15.47 -8.24
N ILE A 381 11.57 -15.24 -7.11
CA ILE A 381 12.18 -14.75 -5.88
C ILE A 381 12.00 -15.83 -4.81
N SER A 382 13.08 -16.22 -4.15
CA SER A 382 13.04 -17.23 -3.08
C SER A 382 13.86 -16.82 -1.87
N ASP A 383 13.28 -16.91 -0.67
CA ASP A 383 13.99 -16.76 0.60
C ASP A 383 14.99 -17.90 0.83
N GLY A 384 14.69 -19.08 0.28
CA GLY A 384 15.47 -20.29 0.41
C GLY A 384 16.40 -20.54 -0.78
N PRO A 385 17.11 -21.68 -0.77
CA PRO A 385 17.99 -22.05 -1.87
C PRO A 385 17.21 -22.32 -3.15
N VAL A 386 17.82 -21.97 -4.28
CA VAL A 386 17.28 -22.24 -5.63
C VAL A 386 18.23 -23.16 -6.37
N THR A 387 17.74 -24.25 -6.94
CA THR A 387 18.51 -25.14 -7.81
C THR A 387 17.89 -25.15 -9.20
N VAL A 388 18.68 -24.95 -10.25
CA VAL A 388 18.26 -25.13 -11.63
C VAL A 388 18.95 -26.37 -12.18
N ASP A 389 18.21 -27.46 -12.31
CA ASP A 389 18.77 -28.80 -12.47
C ASP A 389 18.94 -29.22 -13.93
N THR A 390 17.98 -28.84 -14.79
CA THR A 390 17.93 -29.24 -16.21
C THR A 390 17.90 -28.01 -17.12
N ARG A 391 16.85 -27.75 -17.91
CA ARG A 391 16.82 -26.60 -18.81
C ARG A 391 15.87 -25.54 -18.27
N ALA A 392 16.33 -24.29 -18.19
CA ALA A 392 15.45 -23.18 -17.84
C ALA A 392 15.73 -21.95 -18.70
N THR A 393 14.66 -21.26 -19.07
CA THR A 393 14.74 -19.93 -19.67
C THR A 393 14.08 -18.94 -18.72
N LEU A 394 14.85 -18.02 -18.18
CA LEU A 394 14.43 -17.11 -17.13
C LEU A 394 14.62 -15.69 -17.66
N SER A 395 13.52 -14.98 -17.90
CA SER A 395 13.55 -13.62 -18.43
C SER A 395 12.99 -12.68 -17.40
N SER A 396 13.71 -11.62 -17.03
CA SER A 396 13.12 -10.55 -16.22
C SER A 396 12.11 -9.74 -17.03
N ASP A 397 11.18 -9.10 -16.33
CA ASP A 397 10.24 -8.15 -16.92
C ASP A 397 10.52 -6.74 -16.36
N GLU A 398 11.03 -5.84 -17.20
CA GLU A 398 11.36 -4.46 -16.81
C GLU A 398 10.14 -3.66 -16.36
N THR A 399 8.92 -4.08 -16.73
CA THR A 399 7.69 -3.39 -16.30
C THR A 399 7.50 -3.50 -14.79
N LEU A 400 8.02 -4.55 -14.15
CA LEU A 400 7.97 -4.74 -12.69
C LEU A 400 8.75 -3.65 -11.93
N LEU A 401 9.74 -3.02 -12.55
CA LEU A 401 10.47 -1.88 -11.97
C LEU A 401 9.70 -0.57 -12.09
N LYS A 402 8.91 -0.41 -13.16
CA LYS A 402 8.12 0.79 -13.45
C LYS A 402 6.77 0.78 -12.73
N PHE A 403 6.21 -0.41 -12.56
CA PHE A 403 4.91 -0.68 -11.98
C PHE A 403 5.06 -1.81 -10.95
N PRO A 404 5.62 -1.53 -9.75
CA PRO A 404 5.82 -2.56 -8.75
C PRO A 404 4.48 -3.15 -8.32
N LEU A 405 4.52 -4.45 -8.01
CA LEU A 405 3.39 -5.18 -7.48
C LEU A 405 3.02 -4.67 -6.08
N LEU A 406 1.75 -4.86 -5.71
CA LEU A 406 1.27 -4.53 -4.37
C LEU A 406 2.05 -5.34 -3.31
N GLY A 407 2.60 -4.70 -2.29
CA GLY A 407 3.44 -5.38 -1.28
C GLY A 407 4.93 -5.46 -1.62
N TYR A 408 5.33 -5.12 -2.84
CA TYR A 408 6.66 -5.41 -3.37
C TYR A 408 7.48 -4.14 -3.67
N THR A 409 7.39 -3.18 -2.77
CA THR A 409 8.21 -1.97 -2.80
C THR A 409 9.16 -1.97 -1.62
N ASP A 410 10.16 -1.10 -1.65
CA ASP A 410 11.01 -0.76 -0.51
C ASP A 410 10.25 0.00 0.60
N ALA A 411 8.95 0.25 0.44
CA ALA A 411 8.12 0.78 1.51
C ALA A 411 8.16 -0.18 2.69
N SER A 412 8.64 0.31 3.84
CA SER A 412 8.41 -0.37 5.09
C SER A 412 6.89 -0.48 5.29
N PRO A 413 6.33 -1.69 5.51
CA PRO A 413 4.93 -1.83 5.85
C PRO A 413 4.60 -0.87 6.99
N GLY A 414 3.65 0.03 6.76
CA GLY A 414 3.20 0.99 7.75
C GLY A 414 3.99 2.30 7.85
N THR A 415 4.89 2.68 6.94
CA THR A 415 5.34 4.08 6.87
C THR A 415 4.62 4.85 5.78
N MET A 416 4.15 6.07 6.11
CA MET A 416 3.43 6.94 5.17
C MET A 416 4.21 8.23 4.91
N GLN A 417 4.04 8.79 3.72
CA GLN A 417 4.50 10.11 3.33
C GLN A 417 3.30 10.99 2.92
N PRO A 418 3.32 12.29 3.26
CA PRO A 418 2.33 13.23 2.76
C PRO A 418 2.36 13.35 1.24
N VAL A 419 1.19 13.44 0.60
CA VAL A 419 1.07 13.76 -0.82
C VAL A 419 1.28 15.27 -1.00
N ALA A 420 2.25 15.64 -1.83
CA ALA A 420 2.49 17.04 -2.12
C ALA A 420 1.26 17.67 -2.81
N GLY A 421 0.82 18.84 -2.34
CA GLY A 421 -0.32 19.56 -2.91
C GLY A 421 -1.69 19.23 -2.31
N THR A 422 -1.81 18.24 -1.42
CA THR A 422 -3.09 17.89 -0.76
C THR A 422 -3.32 18.61 0.57
N TRP A 423 -2.38 19.46 0.98
CA TRP A 423 -2.47 20.17 2.26
C TRP A 423 -3.51 21.30 2.19
N THR A 424 -4.59 21.19 2.97
CA THR A 424 -5.70 22.14 2.94
C THR A 424 -6.31 22.39 4.32
N TRP A 425 -6.82 23.60 4.52
CA TRP A 425 -7.70 23.89 5.65
C TRP A 425 -8.99 23.10 5.50
N ASP A 426 -9.48 22.57 6.62
CA ASP A 426 -10.67 21.73 6.66
C ASP A 426 -11.64 22.19 7.73
N GLU A 427 -12.86 21.67 7.68
CA GLU A 427 -13.86 21.86 8.72
C GLU A 427 -13.40 21.22 10.04
N ALA A 428 -13.79 21.84 11.16
CA ALA A 428 -13.52 21.27 12.47
C ALA A 428 -14.39 20.02 12.68
N PRO A 429 -13.83 18.89 13.15
CA PRO A 429 -14.58 17.66 13.40
C PRO A 429 -15.56 17.78 14.57
#